data_AF-A0A1F5NA52-F1
#
_entry.id   AF-A0A1F5NA52-F1
#
_cell.length_a   1.000
_cell.length_b   1.000
_cell.length_c   1.000
_cell.angle_alpha   90.00
_cell.angle_beta   90.00
_cell.angle_gamma   90.00
#
_symmetry.space_group_name_H-M   'P 1'
#
loop_
_entity.id
_entity.type
_entity.pdbx_description
1 polymer ?
#
loop_
_entity_poly.entity_id
_entity_poly.type
_entity_poly.pdbx_seq_one_letter_code
_entity_poly.pdbx_strand_id
1 'polypeptide(L)'
;MNEVPRGPEGQETLPDTSKYQQILQRIEGVLAADSAEGDEQFVSERLAELTSQSQAREIGMMTNKFHKGFIHPDSGVRRTYIVDPVHIDDEGLYRELLGTFRELKKTPGWENRTLREIVPSAIQHTIGKYFGNAVADPDSEARNREFYLDKVSPEEGPRISIKDFRGQRMAVCVEKAAAAQNLLNFVGIESSLVMSSKCRIPEEGKEEGHAYNVFSTEKGNFIYDPANPRQQGDEEGRLVSIAPGMYRITREELEGLHEGKSVTVEHKDTVLGSDGAVVKEDMHNRVYAG
;
A
#
# COMPACT_ATOMS: atom_id res chain seq x y z
N MET A 1 -27.26 16.70 42.41
CA MET A 1 -27.23 15.95 41.15
C MET A 1 -27.04 17.00 40.07
N ASN A 2 -25.82 17.15 39.56
CA ASN A 2 -25.50 18.11 38.52
C ASN A 2 -25.54 17.38 37.18
N GLU A 3 -26.45 17.78 36.31
CA GLU A 3 -26.50 17.33 34.93
C GLU A 3 -25.29 17.93 34.18
N VAL A 4 -24.50 17.04 33.60
CA VAL A 4 -23.43 17.40 32.67
C VAL A 4 -24.09 17.59 31.29
N PRO A 5 -23.92 18.76 30.63
CA PRO A 5 -24.49 18.96 29.31
C PRO A 5 -23.75 18.07 28.29
N ARG A 6 -24.51 17.25 27.57
CA ARG A 6 -24.02 16.50 26.41
C ARG A 6 -23.66 17.50 25.32
N GLY A 7 -22.37 17.55 24.96
CA GLY A 7 -21.91 18.26 23.77
C GLY A 7 -22.50 17.62 22.50
N PRO A 8 -22.56 18.36 21.38
CA PRO A 8 -23.18 17.88 20.16
C PRO A 8 -22.43 16.66 19.62
N GLU A 9 -23.15 15.56 19.47
CA GLU A 9 -22.72 14.37 18.74
C GLU A 9 -22.44 14.74 17.28
N GLY A 10 -21.30 14.24 16.76
CA GLY A 10 -21.09 14.07 15.32
C GLY A 10 -20.80 15.35 14.52
N GLN A 11 -19.72 16.06 14.80
CA GLN A 11 -19.10 16.90 13.77
C GLN A 11 -18.27 16.01 12.83
N GLU A 12 -18.69 15.96 11.57
CA GLU A 12 -17.99 15.33 10.45
C GLU A 12 -16.57 15.90 10.32
N THR A 13 -15.55 15.09 10.57
CA THR A 13 -14.23 15.35 10.00
C THR A 13 -14.22 14.72 8.61
N LEU A 14 -14.69 15.47 7.61
CA LEU A 14 -14.36 15.14 6.21
C LEU A 14 -12.82 15.09 6.08
N PRO A 15 -12.25 14.18 5.27
CA PRO A 15 -10.81 14.15 5.05
C PRO A 15 -10.32 15.54 4.64
N ASP A 16 -9.16 15.97 5.15
CA ASP A 16 -8.56 17.26 4.81
C ASP A 16 -8.09 17.25 3.34
N THR A 17 -9.05 17.47 2.45
CA THR A 17 -8.85 17.53 1.01
C THR A 17 -7.93 18.67 0.61
N SER A 18 -7.76 19.68 1.47
CA SER A 18 -6.87 20.81 1.22
C SER A 18 -5.41 20.39 1.27
N LYS A 19 -5.01 19.58 2.26
CA LYS A 19 -3.65 19.04 2.37
C LYS A 19 -3.31 18.11 1.22
N TYR A 20 -4.22 17.19 0.86
CA TYR A 20 -4.04 16.30 -0.29
C TYR A 20 -3.83 17.08 -1.59
N GLN A 21 -4.68 18.08 -1.85
CA GLN A 21 -4.57 18.92 -3.05
C GLN A 21 -3.25 19.72 -3.09
N GLN A 22 -2.84 20.31 -1.97
CA GLN A 22 -1.57 21.06 -1.89
C GLN A 22 -0.36 20.15 -2.17
N ILE A 23 -0.36 18.93 -1.65
CA ILE A 23 0.72 17.96 -1.92
C ILE A 23 0.75 17.57 -3.39
N LEU A 24 -0.40 17.29 -4.00
CA LEU A 24 -0.46 16.99 -5.43
C LEU A 24 0.03 18.15 -6.29
N GLN A 25 -0.31 19.41 -5.95
CA GLN A 25 0.19 20.59 -6.65
C GLN A 25 1.71 20.73 -6.54
N ARG A 26 2.29 20.45 -5.36
CA ARG A 26 3.75 20.41 -5.19
C ARG A 26 4.38 19.34 -6.08
N ILE A 27 3.79 18.14 -6.14
CA ILE A 27 4.26 17.06 -7.02
C ILE A 27 4.16 17.50 -8.49
N GLU A 28 3.06 18.11 -8.93
CA GLU A 28 2.93 18.62 -10.31
C GLU A 28 4.04 19.62 -10.65
N GLY A 29 4.41 20.52 -9.73
CA GLY A 29 5.52 21.44 -9.90
C GLY A 29 6.87 20.74 -10.09
N VAL A 30 7.15 19.71 -9.29
CA VAL A 30 8.37 18.89 -9.38
C VAL A 30 8.42 18.11 -10.70
N LEU A 31 7.30 17.51 -11.09
CA LEU A 31 7.20 16.79 -12.37
C LEU A 31 7.41 17.72 -13.56
N ALA A 32 6.88 18.94 -13.52
CA ALA A 32 7.04 19.95 -14.57
C ALA A 32 8.47 20.49 -14.69
N ALA A 33 9.21 20.56 -13.59
CA ALA A 33 10.61 20.98 -13.60
C ALA A 33 11.55 19.92 -14.21
N ASP A 34 11.16 18.64 -14.20
CA ASP A 34 11.88 17.51 -14.80
C ASP A 34 13.39 17.46 -14.46
N SER A 35 13.71 17.68 -13.18
CA SER A 35 15.07 17.71 -12.65
C SER A 35 15.29 16.64 -11.57
N ALA A 36 16.38 15.88 -11.69
CA ALA A 36 16.76 14.88 -10.70
C ALA A 36 17.06 15.51 -9.33
N GLU A 37 17.71 16.68 -9.30
CA GLU A 37 17.97 17.43 -8.06
C GLU A 37 16.65 17.89 -7.42
N GLY A 38 15.67 18.30 -8.24
CA GLY A 38 14.34 18.68 -7.76
C GLY A 38 13.56 17.51 -7.17
N ASP A 39 13.69 16.32 -7.75
CA ASP A 39 13.09 15.08 -7.22
C ASP A 39 13.70 14.72 -5.86
N GLU A 40 15.03 14.74 -5.74
CA GLU A 40 15.74 14.44 -4.51
C GLU A 40 15.38 15.42 -3.40
N GLN A 41 15.37 16.71 -3.71
CA GLN A 41 15.00 17.76 -2.75
C GLN A 41 13.56 17.56 -2.26
N PHE A 42 12.60 17.38 -3.18
CA PHE A 42 11.20 17.21 -2.79
C PHE A 42 10.99 15.95 -1.95
N VAL A 43 11.59 14.83 -2.32
CA VAL A 43 11.50 13.57 -1.56
C VAL A 43 12.10 13.77 -0.17
N SER A 44 13.29 14.33 -0.06
CA SER A 44 13.95 14.58 1.22
C SER A 44 13.11 15.47 2.15
N GLU A 45 12.61 16.60 1.64
CA GLU A 45 11.75 17.52 2.40
C GLU A 45 10.45 16.84 2.86
N ARG A 46 9.79 16.10 1.95
CA ARG A 46 8.51 15.45 2.25
C ARG A 46 8.68 14.33 3.27
N LEU A 47 9.75 13.55 3.17
CA LEU A 47 10.06 12.50 4.14
C LEU A 47 10.46 13.08 5.49
N ALA A 48 11.21 14.18 5.55
CA ALA A 48 11.51 14.86 6.80
C ALA A 48 10.22 15.36 7.49
N GLU A 49 9.29 15.95 6.72
CA GLU A 49 7.99 16.39 7.23
C GLU A 49 7.21 15.22 7.84
N LEU A 50 7.04 14.11 7.10
CA LEU A 50 6.31 12.93 7.54
C LEU A 50 6.97 12.23 8.72
N THR A 51 8.29 12.15 8.72
CA THR A 51 9.08 11.57 9.81
C THR A 51 8.89 12.39 11.10
N SER A 52 8.94 13.72 11.03
CA SER A 52 8.72 14.59 12.18
C SER A 52 7.31 14.50 12.78
N GLN A 53 6.33 14.04 11.99
CA GLN A 53 4.92 13.85 12.38
C GLN A 53 4.61 12.41 12.79
N SER A 54 5.59 11.51 12.78
CA SER A 54 5.42 10.09 13.11
C SER A 54 6.35 9.68 14.27
N GLN A 55 6.14 8.48 14.79
CA GLN A 55 6.95 7.91 15.87
C GLN A 55 7.30 6.48 15.50
N ALA A 56 8.50 6.03 15.89
CA ALA A 56 8.95 4.66 15.71
C ALA A 56 8.10 3.69 16.55
N ARG A 57 7.67 2.57 15.93
CA ARG A 57 6.81 1.53 16.55
C ARG A 57 7.12 0.17 15.95
N GLU A 58 6.84 -0.89 16.71
CA GLU A 58 6.74 -2.24 16.15
C GLU A 58 5.31 -2.46 15.61
N ILE A 59 5.19 -2.87 14.35
CA ILE A 59 3.93 -3.13 13.65
C ILE A 59 3.90 -4.60 13.28
N GLY A 60 2.78 -5.29 13.47
CA GLY A 60 2.70 -6.72 13.17
C GLY A 60 1.37 -7.34 13.57
N MET A 61 1.13 -8.56 13.06
CA MET A 61 -0.13 -9.30 13.28
C MET A 61 -0.43 -9.63 14.75
N MET A 62 0.54 -9.53 15.65
CA MET A 62 0.39 -9.85 17.09
C MET A 62 0.58 -8.63 18.00
N THR A 63 1.01 -7.50 17.45
CA THR A 63 1.30 -6.26 18.19
C THR A 63 0.33 -5.17 17.74
N ASN A 64 0.78 -4.23 16.93
CA ASN A 64 -0.02 -3.17 16.35
C ASN A 64 -0.57 -3.61 15.00
N LYS A 65 -1.65 -4.39 15.02
CA LYS A 65 -2.34 -4.88 13.81
C LYS A 65 -2.89 -3.76 12.94
N PHE A 66 -3.17 -2.62 13.56
CA PHE A 66 -3.70 -1.43 12.93
C PHE A 66 -2.74 -0.27 13.12
N HIS A 67 -2.15 0.23 12.04
CA HIS A 67 -1.24 1.37 12.07
C HIS A 67 -1.77 2.51 11.20
N LYS A 68 -2.17 3.62 11.83
CA LYS A 68 -2.63 4.83 11.14
C LYS A 68 -1.44 5.73 10.78
N GLY A 69 -1.45 6.24 9.55
CA GLY A 69 -0.50 7.24 9.09
C GLY A 69 0.85 6.67 8.63
N PHE A 70 1.80 7.56 8.36
CA PHE A 70 3.14 7.22 7.88
C PHE A 70 3.86 6.25 8.82
N ILE A 71 4.53 5.23 8.27
CA ILE A 71 5.41 4.32 8.98
C ILE A 71 6.78 5.00 9.07
N HIS A 72 7.14 5.44 10.28
CA HIS A 72 8.44 6.01 10.57
C HIS A 72 9.57 5.06 10.10
N PRO A 73 10.70 5.55 9.54
CA PRO A 73 11.76 4.67 9.02
C PRO A 73 12.32 3.72 10.08
N ASP A 74 12.39 4.15 11.34
CA ASP A 74 12.81 3.31 12.48
C ASP A 74 11.74 2.36 13.02
N SER A 75 10.53 2.36 12.46
CA SER A 75 9.51 1.37 12.79
C SER A 75 9.83 0.03 12.15
N GLY A 76 9.72 -1.05 12.92
CA GLY A 76 9.82 -2.41 12.41
C GLY A 76 8.46 -2.97 12.01
N VAL A 77 8.31 -3.45 10.78
CA VAL A 77 7.10 -4.16 10.31
C VAL A 77 7.38 -5.66 10.28
N ARG A 78 6.73 -6.41 11.17
CA ARG A 78 6.91 -7.86 11.34
C ARG A 78 5.77 -8.66 10.74
N ARG A 79 6.10 -9.51 9.76
CA ARG A 79 5.16 -10.50 9.22
C ARG A 79 4.84 -11.61 10.21
N THR A 80 5.82 -12.06 11.00
CA THR A 80 5.67 -13.05 12.07
C THR A 80 6.63 -12.71 13.21
N TYR A 81 6.42 -13.29 14.39
CA TYR A 81 7.30 -13.04 15.55
C TYR A 81 8.68 -13.69 15.42
N ILE A 82 8.85 -14.62 14.47
CA ILE A 82 10.06 -15.43 14.34
C ILE A 82 11.11 -14.74 13.47
N VAL A 83 10.71 -13.81 12.61
CA VAL A 83 11.60 -13.15 11.66
C VAL A 83 11.88 -11.70 12.06
N ASP A 84 13.03 -11.20 11.63
CA ASP A 84 13.42 -9.80 11.79
C ASP A 84 12.44 -8.84 11.07
N PRO A 85 12.25 -7.62 11.60
CA PRO A 85 11.31 -6.66 11.04
C PRO A 85 11.87 -6.01 9.78
N VAL A 86 10.97 -5.62 8.87
CA VAL A 86 11.30 -4.78 7.71
C VAL A 86 11.10 -3.31 8.04
N HIS A 87 12.06 -2.49 7.65
CA HIS A 87 12.06 -1.04 7.81
C HIS A 87 11.83 -0.34 6.47
N ILE A 88 10.87 0.59 6.43
CA ILE A 88 10.54 1.33 5.20
C ILE A 88 11.42 2.59 5.09
N ASP A 89 12.71 2.37 4.85
CA ASP A 89 13.77 3.38 4.95
C ASP A 89 14.49 3.73 3.62
N ASP A 90 13.99 3.25 2.47
CA ASP A 90 14.55 3.59 1.16
C ASP A 90 13.84 4.77 0.50
N GLU A 91 14.53 5.91 0.39
CA GLU A 91 14.06 7.06 -0.38
C GLU A 91 13.82 6.73 -1.88
N GLY A 92 14.54 5.73 -2.40
CA GLY A 92 14.41 5.25 -3.77
C GLY A 92 12.98 4.81 -4.12
N LEU A 93 12.21 4.34 -3.14
CA LEU A 93 10.79 4.00 -3.31
C LEU A 93 9.95 5.20 -3.74
N TYR A 94 10.18 6.37 -3.14
CA TYR A 94 9.41 7.59 -3.41
C TYR A 94 9.87 8.26 -4.71
N ARG A 95 11.16 8.18 -5.05
CA ARG A 95 11.67 8.60 -6.36
C ARG A 95 11.08 7.74 -7.49
N GLU A 96 10.92 6.43 -7.27
CA GLU A 96 10.24 5.55 -8.23
C GLU A 96 8.78 5.99 -8.46
N LEU A 97 8.08 6.52 -7.44
CA LEU A 97 6.74 7.08 -7.61
C LEU A 97 6.74 8.32 -8.52
N LEU A 98 7.68 9.25 -8.35
CA LEU A 98 7.80 10.41 -9.23
C LEU A 98 8.09 10.00 -10.67
N GLY A 99 9.02 9.05 -10.86
CA GLY A 99 9.29 8.44 -12.16
C GLY A 99 8.06 7.79 -12.77
N THR A 100 7.28 7.08 -11.96
CA THR A 100 6.01 6.45 -12.37
C THR A 100 4.98 7.48 -12.83
N PHE A 101 4.85 8.62 -12.14
CA PHE A 101 3.95 9.67 -12.60
C PHE A 101 4.38 10.23 -13.96
N ARG A 102 5.66 10.47 -14.19
CA ARG A 102 6.17 10.92 -15.51
C ARG A 102 5.91 9.90 -16.60
N GLU A 103 6.10 8.62 -16.30
CA GLU A 103 5.83 7.52 -17.22
C GLU A 103 4.37 7.51 -17.63
N LEU A 104 3.43 7.46 -16.67
CA LEU A 104 1.99 7.47 -16.95
C LEU A 104 1.56 8.71 -17.74
N LYS A 105 2.14 9.88 -17.45
CA LYS A 105 1.85 11.12 -18.20
C LYS A 105 2.32 11.10 -19.66
N LYS A 106 3.18 10.15 -20.04
CA LYS A 106 3.65 9.91 -21.41
C LYS A 106 2.98 8.69 -22.06
N THR A 107 2.21 7.90 -21.31
CA THR A 107 1.55 6.68 -21.79
C THR A 107 0.17 6.99 -22.38
N PRO A 108 -0.15 6.53 -23.61
CA PRO A 108 -1.47 6.69 -24.21
C PRO A 108 -2.62 6.18 -23.32
N GLY A 109 -3.69 6.97 -23.21
CA GLY A 109 -4.84 6.72 -22.33
C GLY A 109 -4.70 7.28 -20.90
N TRP A 110 -3.51 7.76 -20.54
CA TRP A 110 -3.16 8.28 -19.21
C TRP A 110 -2.68 9.73 -19.23
N GLU A 111 -2.16 10.20 -20.37
CA GLU A 111 -1.50 11.50 -20.56
C GLU A 111 -2.35 12.69 -20.11
N ASN A 112 -3.66 12.62 -20.34
CA ASN A 112 -4.60 13.71 -20.05
C ASN A 112 -5.25 13.61 -18.65
N ARG A 113 -4.99 12.54 -17.90
CA ARG A 113 -5.58 12.35 -16.56
C ARG A 113 -4.86 13.21 -15.55
N THR A 114 -5.58 13.77 -14.58
CA THR A 114 -5.00 14.52 -13.46
C THR A 114 -4.19 13.62 -12.53
N LEU A 115 -3.28 14.17 -11.71
CA LEU A 115 -2.57 13.34 -10.71
C LEU A 115 -3.55 12.62 -9.77
N ARG A 116 -4.60 13.34 -9.32
CA ARG A 116 -5.65 12.78 -8.47
C ARG A 116 -6.29 11.52 -9.06
N GLU A 117 -6.47 11.46 -10.38
CA GLU A 117 -7.07 10.31 -11.06
C GLU A 117 -6.12 9.12 -11.21
N ILE A 118 -4.81 9.37 -11.28
CA ILE A 118 -3.83 8.31 -11.52
C ILE A 118 -3.13 7.81 -10.25
N VAL A 119 -3.22 8.53 -9.12
CA VAL A 119 -2.52 8.19 -7.86
C VAL A 119 -2.66 6.71 -7.45
N PRO A 120 -3.85 6.10 -7.38
CA PRO A 120 -3.95 4.69 -7.00
C PRO A 120 -3.23 3.74 -7.96
N SER A 121 -3.36 3.99 -9.27
CA SER A 121 -2.68 3.22 -10.32
C SER A 121 -1.17 3.45 -10.29
N ALA A 122 -0.72 4.68 -10.05
CA ALA A 122 0.69 5.03 -9.94
C ALA A 122 1.33 4.32 -8.74
N ILE A 123 0.72 4.39 -7.54
CA ILE A 123 1.21 3.68 -6.36
C ILE A 123 1.31 2.18 -6.63
N GLN A 124 0.26 1.59 -7.22
CA GLN A 124 0.26 0.17 -7.54
C GLN A 124 1.40 -0.20 -8.51
N HIS A 125 1.59 0.61 -9.55
CA HIS A 125 2.66 0.38 -10.53
C HIS A 125 4.04 0.53 -9.90
N THR A 126 4.24 1.57 -9.09
CA THR A 126 5.48 1.83 -8.37
C THR A 126 5.86 0.65 -7.50
N ILE A 127 4.92 0.09 -6.73
CA ILE A 127 5.14 -1.10 -5.90
C ILE A 127 5.60 -2.27 -6.79
N GLY A 128 4.90 -2.51 -7.90
CA GLY A 128 5.24 -3.58 -8.84
C GLY A 128 6.63 -3.43 -9.46
N LYS A 129 6.98 -2.22 -9.93
CA LYS A 129 8.30 -1.89 -10.50
C LYS A 129 9.41 -2.00 -9.46
N TYR A 130 9.20 -1.41 -8.28
CA TYR A 130 10.20 -1.33 -7.23
C TYR A 130 10.62 -2.73 -6.76
N PHE A 131 9.67 -3.63 -6.50
CA PHE A 131 9.97 -4.99 -6.06
C PHE A 131 10.26 -5.96 -7.22
N GLY A 132 9.87 -5.62 -8.45
CA GLY A 132 10.04 -6.45 -9.64
C GLY A 132 8.99 -7.55 -9.81
N ASN A 133 8.01 -7.68 -8.90
CA ASN A 133 6.91 -8.65 -8.99
C ASN A 133 5.54 -7.95 -9.00
N ALA A 134 5.27 -7.26 -10.11
CA ALA A 134 4.03 -6.52 -10.35
C ALA A 134 2.77 -7.39 -10.38
N VAL A 135 2.90 -8.65 -10.79
CA VAL A 135 1.83 -9.66 -10.77
C VAL A 135 2.16 -10.76 -9.77
N ALA A 136 1.14 -11.51 -9.35
CA ALA A 136 1.35 -12.71 -8.55
C ALA A 136 2.29 -13.66 -9.30
N ASP A 137 3.40 -14.01 -8.66
CA ASP A 137 4.41 -14.92 -9.18
C ASP A 137 4.48 -16.09 -8.18
N PRO A 138 4.19 -17.33 -8.60
CA PRO A 138 4.16 -18.51 -7.72
C PRO A 138 5.41 -18.69 -6.86
N ASP A 139 6.55 -18.21 -7.33
CA ASP A 139 7.84 -18.35 -6.65
C ASP A 139 8.14 -17.18 -5.69
N SER A 140 7.34 -16.11 -5.68
CA SER A 140 7.57 -14.96 -4.79
C SER A 140 7.55 -15.36 -3.32
N GLU A 141 6.60 -16.21 -2.92
CA GLU A 141 6.50 -16.72 -1.54
C GLU A 141 7.68 -17.62 -1.18
N ALA A 142 8.16 -18.43 -2.13
CA ALA A 142 9.32 -19.30 -1.92
C ALA A 142 10.60 -18.48 -1.71
N ARG A 143 10.87 -17.50 -2.59
CA ARG A 143 12.00 -16.57 -2.46
C ARG A 143 11.93 -15.74 -1.18
N ASN A 144 10.73 -15.26 -0.85
CA ASN A 144 10.51 -14.52 0.39
C ASN A 144 10.84 -15.37 1.61
N ARG A 145 10.32 -16.61 1.66
CA ARG A 145 10.61 -17.54 2.74
C ARG A 145 12.10 -17.82 2.86
N GLU A 146 12.78 -18.11 1.74
CA GLU A 146 14.22 -18.34 1.70
C GLU A 146 15.01 -17.16 2.25
N PHE A 147 14.68 -15.93 1.82
CA PHE A 147 15.30 -14.72 2.33
C PHE A 147 15.20 -14.59 3.85
N TYR A 148 14.04 -14.92 4.42
CA TYR A 148 13.82 -14.81 5.87
C TYR A 148 14.38 -15.99 6.70
N LEU A 149 14.75 -17.13 6.09
CA LEU A 149 15.30 -18.27 6.85
C LEU A 149 16.59 -17.89 7.59
N ASP A 150 17.39 -17.00 7.01
CA ASP A 150 18.67 -16.55 7.57
C ASP A 150 18.53 -15.22 8.36
N LYS A 151 17.29 -14.74 8.58
CA LYS A 151 16.97 -13.45 9.23
C LYS A 151 16.21 -13.65 10.54
N VAL A 152 16.75 -14.54 11.36
CA VAL A 152 16.26 -14.89 12.68
C VAL A 152 17.41 -14.68 13.65
N SER A 153 17.51 -13.48 14.25
CA SER A 153 18.51 -13.24 15.28
C SER A 153 17.89 -13.20 16.68
N PRO A 154 18.44 -13.94 17.66
CA PRO A 154 18.04 -13.85 19.07
C PRO A 154 18.54 -12.58 19.76
N GLU A 155 19.49 -11.85 19.18
CA GLU A 155 20.04 -10.58 19.68
C GLU A 155 20.03 -9.56 18.52
N GLU A 156 19.27 -8.47 18.66
CA GLU A 156 19.14 -7.34 17.70
C GLU A 156 19.49 -7.72 16.26
N GLY A 157 18.60 -8.48 15.61
CA GLY A 157 18.84 -8.97 14.25
C GLY A 157 19.11 -7.85 13.25
N PRO A 158 19.75 -8.20 12.11
CA PRO A 158 20.02 -7.23 11.07
C PRO A 158 18.72 -6.53 10.69
N ARG A 159 18.70 -5.20 10.85
CA ARG A 159 17.65 -4.31 10.37
C ARG A 159 17.43 -4.59 8.88
N ILE A 160 16.35 -5.27 8.52
CA ILE A 160 16.04 -5.55 7.11
C ILE A 160 15.51 -4.26 6.50
N SER A 161 16.20 -3.74 5.50
CA SER A 161 15.72 -2.57 4.76
C SER A 161 14.73 -3.01 3.71
N ILE A 162 13.70 -2.20 3.44
CA ILE A 162 12.79 -2.42 2.30
C ILE A 162 13.56 -2.46 0.97
N LYS A 163 14.73 -1.82 0.90
CA LYS A 163 15.64 -1.85 -0.24
C LYS A 163 16.12 -3.25 -0.57
N ASP A 164 16.22 -4.15 0.41
CA ASP A 164 16.69 -5.52 0.20
C ASP A 164 15.72 -6.31 -0.69
N PHE A 165 14.45 -5.88 -0.79
CA PHE A 165 13.44 -6.47 -1.66
C PHE A 165 13.44 -5.89 -3.08
N ARG A 166 14.18 -4.80 -3.32
CA ARG A 166 14.15 -4.07 -4.59
C ARG A 166 14.64 -4.94 -5.74
N GLY A 167 13.79 -5.13 -6.74
CA GLY A 167 14.04 -5.97 -7.92
C GLY A 167 14.20 -7.46 -7.65
N GLN A 168 14.04 -7.93 -6.40
CA GLN A 168 14.26 -9.34 -6.03
C GLN A 168 13.04 -10.24 -6.29
N ARG A 169 11.92 -9.67 -6.72
CA ARG A 169 10.67 -10.40 -7.00
C ARG A 169 10.19 -11.23 -5.81
N MET A 170 10.42 -10.76 -4.59
CA MET A 170 10.14 -11.51 -3.36
C MET A 170 9.31 -10.74 -2.33
N ALA A 171 8.82 -9.53 -2.66
CA ALA A 171 7.90 -8.81 -1.78
C ALA A 171 6.51 -9.45 -1.84
N VAL A 172 5.90 -9.68 -0.68
CA VAL A 172 4.57 -10.27 -0.53
C VAL A 172 3.62 -9.27 0.13
N CYS A 173 2.52 -9.72 0.72
CA CYS A 173 1.48 -8.84 1.26
C CYS A 173 2.01 -7.80 2.27
N VAL A 174 2.94 -8.19 3.15
CA VAL A 174 3.47 -7.30 4.21
C VAL A 174 4.34 -6.19 3.64
N GLU A 175 5.34 -6.52 2.82
CA GLU A 175 6.24 -5.51 2.25
C GLU A 175 5.48 -4.58 1.28
N LYS A 176 4.56 -5.15 0.48
CA LYS A 176 3.73 -4.36 -0.45
C LYS A 176 2.77 -3.42 0.28
N ALA A 177 2.08 -3.87 1.33
CA ALA A 177 1.15 -3.04 2.10
C ALA A 177 1.87 -1.97 2.94
N ALA A 178 3.07 -2.26 3.45
CA ALA A 178 3.89 -1.28 4.14
C ALA A 178 4.42 -0.20 3.19
N ALA A 179 4.89 -0.59 1.99
CA ALA A 179 5.27 0.36 0.94
C ALA A 179 4.07 1.22 0.50
N ALA A 180 2.91 0.60 0.25
CA ALA A 180 1.67 1.30 -0.06
C ALA A 180 1.29 2.31 1.03
N GLN A 181 1.39 1.92 2.31
CA GLN A 181 1.08 2.80 3.44
C GLN A 181 1.91 4.09 3.38
N ASN A 182 3.22 3.97 3.16
CA ASN A 182 4.09 5.14 3.07
C ASN A 182 3.86 5.96 1.80
N LEU A 183 3.64 5.31 0.65
CA LEU A 183 3.35 6.02 -0.61
C LEU A 183 2.02 6.78 -0.54
N LEU A 184 0.97 6.22 0.08
CA LEU A 184 -0.31 6.90 0.30
C LEU A 184 -0.13 8.16 1.15
N ASN A 185 0.58 8.04 2.28
CA ASN A 185 0.86 9.20 3.15
C ASN A 185 1.79 10.22 2.48
N PHE A 186 2.73 9.75 1.64
CA PHE A 186 3.62 10.60 0.85
C PHE A 186 2.83 11.55 -0.06
N VAL A 187 1.84 11.02 -0.78
CA VAL A 187 0.95 11.82 -1.65
C VAL A 187 -0.15 12.57 -0.89
N GLY A 188 -0.25 12.39 0.43
CA GLY A 188 -1.20 13.11 1.28
C GLY A 188 -2.53 12.41 1.54
N ILE A 189 -2.64 11.12 1.24
CA ILE A 189 -3.82 10.32 1.59
C ILE A 189 -3.63 9.77 3.01
N GLU A 190 -4.56 10.11 3.91
CA GLU A 190 -4.62 9.47 5.22
C GLU A 190 -5.09 8.03 5.06
N SER A 191 -4.22 7.09 5.43
CA SER A 191 -4.49 5.66 5.34
C SER A 191 -4.08 4.94 6.62
N SER A 192 -4.54 3.70 6.76
CA SER A 192 -4.07 2.80 7.80
C SER A 192 -3.66 1.46 7.22
N LEU A 193 -2.54 0.92 7.69
CA LEU A 193 -2.11 -0.44 7.44
C LEU A 193 -2.85 -1.38 8.40
N VAL A 194 -3.44 -2.45 7.86
CA VAL A 194 -4.10 -3.51 8.61
C VAL A 194 -3.34 -4.81 8.38
N MET A 195 -2.97 -5.49 9.46
CA MET A 195 -2.29 -6.78 9.48
C MET A 195 -3.09 -7.77 10.30
N SER A 196 -3.80 -8.68 9.63
CA SER A 196 -4.69 -9.64 10.31
C SER A 196 -4.34 -11.07 9.98
N SER A 197 -4.52 -11.94 10.95
CA SER A 197 -4.35 -13.40 10.82
C SER A 197 -5.66 -14.12 10.50
N LYS A 198 -6.74 -13.37 10.25
CA LYS A 198 -8.12 -13.88 10.14
C LYS A 198 -8.76 -13.61 8.76
N CYS A 199 -7.97 -13.14 7.80
CA CYS A 199 -8.45 -13.02 6.43
C CYS A 199 -8.65 -14.42 5.85
N ARG A 200 -9.59 -14.59 4.91
CA ARG A 200 -9.84 -15.90 4.30
C ARG A 200 -10.57 -15.81 2.98
N ILE A 201 -10.41 -16.86 2.17
CA ILE A 201 -11.32 -17.19 1.08
C ILE A 201 -12.39 -18.11 1.69
N PRO A 202 -13.69 -17.70 1.77
CA PRO A 202 -14.74 -18.47 2.42
C PRO A 202 -14.84 -19.92 1.95
N GLU A 203 -14.64 -20.14 0.66
CA GLU A 203 -14.75 -21.44 0.00
C GLU A 203 -13.65 -22.42 0.45
N GLU A 204 -12.49 -21.91 0.87
CA GLU A 204 -11.36 -22.72 1.37
C GLU A 204 -11.44 -22.99 2.86
N GLY A 205 -12.25 -22.21 3.60
CA GLY A 205 -12.45 -22.38 5.05
C GLY A 205 -11.21 -22.16 5.92
N LYS A 206 -10.11 -21.66 5.36
CA LYS A 206 -8.83 -21.49 6.04
C LYS A 206 -8.54 -20.01 6.28
N GLU A 207 -8.20 -19.69 7.53
CA GLU A 207 -7.72 -18.35 7.89
C GLU A 207 -6.24 -18.21 7.53
N GLU A 208 -5.90 -17.06 6.95
CA GLU A 208 -4.56 -16.72 6.50
C GLU A 208 -4.16 -15.31 6.91
N GLY A 209 -2.86 -15.17 7.20
CA GLY A 209 -2.23 -13.89 7.47
C GLY A 209 -2.22 -13.02 6.21
N HIS A 210 -2.79 -11.81 6.30
CA HIS A 210 -2.79 -10.85 5.21
C HIS A 210 -2.56 -9.43 5.70
N ALA A 211 -1.92 -8.62 4.85
CA ALA A 211 -1.68 -7.21 5.09
C ALA A 211 -2.23 -6.38 3.94
N TYR A 212 -2.96 -5.31 4.28
CA TYR A 212 -3.65 -4.44 3.33
C TYR A 212 -3.81 -3.04 3.91
N ASN A 213 -4.27 -2.09 3.11
CA ASN A 213 -4.50 -0.72 3.54
C ASN A 213 -5.98 -0.38 3.53
N VAL A 214 -6.40 0.54 4.40
CA VAL A 214 -7.72 1.17 4.36
C VAL A 214 -7.59 2.69 4.33
N PHE A 215 -8.43 3.36 3.57
CA PHE A 215 -8.46 4.81 3.52
C PHE A 215 -9.82 5.35 3.07
N SER A 216 -10.04 6.64 3.34
CA SER A 216 -11.23 7.38 2.95
C SER A 216 -10.87 8.45 1.94
N THR A 217 -11.75 8.65 0.96
CA THR A 217 -11.67 9.75 -0.02
C THR A 217 -13.04 10.40 -0.18
N GLU A 218 -13.12 11.47 -0.96
CA GLU A 218 -14.40 12.06 -1.39
C GLU A 218 -15.33 11.06 -2.11
N LYS A 219 -14.80 9.96 -2.65
CA LYS A 219 -15.58 8.90 -3.34
C LYS A 219 -16.09 7.81 -2.39
N GLY A 220 -15.66 7.82 -1.12
CA GLY A 220 -16.03 6.84 -0.10
C GLY A 220 -14.82 6.16 0.56
N ASN A 221 -15.09 5.04 1.23
CA ASN A 221 -14.09 4.26 1.95
C ASN A 221 -13.67 3.06 1.12
N PHE A 222 -12.39 2.71 1.22
CA PHE A 222 -11.79 1.66 0.41
C PHE A 222 -10.87 0.77 1.23
N ILE A 223 -10.96 -0.54 0.97
CA ILE A 223 -9.86 -1.48 1.16
C ILE A 223 -8.97 -1.38 -0.08
N TYR A 224 -7.66 -1.33 0.13
CA TYR A 224 -6.66 -1.42 -0.91
C TYR A 224 -5.70 -2.56 -0.61
N ASP A 225 -5.69 -3.56 -1.48
CA ASP A 225 -4.80 -4.71 -1.45
C ASP A 225 -3.73 -4.59 -2.54
N PRO A 226 -2.51 -4.14 -2.19
CA PRO A 226 -1.42 -3.99 -3.17
C PRO A 226 -0.79 -5.32 -3.58
N ALA A 227 -1.15 -6.43 -2.92
CA ALA A 227 -0.68 -7.77 -3.28
C ALA A 227 -1.55 -8.41 -4.37
N ASN A 228 -2.75 -7.86 -4.64
CA ASN A 228 -3.66 -8.37 -5.67
C ASN A 228 -3.98 -7.33 -6.78
N PRO A 229 -2.98 -6.75 -7.47
CA PRO A 229 -3.26 -5.89 -8.62
C PRO A 229 -3.64 -6.68 -9.86
N ARG A 230 -4.40 -6.02 -10.73
CA ARG A 230 -4.50 -6.40 -12.14
C ARG A 230 -3.68 -5.43 -12.96
N GLN A 231 -2.64 -5.93 -13.62
CA GLN A 231 -1.80 -5.15 -14.50
C GLN A 231 -1.64 -5.88 -15.83
N GLN A 232 -1.79 -5.15 -16.93
CA GLN A 232 -1.59 -5.67 -18.29
C GLN A 232 -0.52 -4.84 -18.99
N GLY A 233 0.46 -5.52 -19.60
CA GLY A 233 1.41 -4.94 -20.52
C GLY A 233 1.13 -5.31 -21.98
N ASP A 234 1.75 -4.62 -22.92
CA ASP A 234 1.83 -5.03 -24.32
C ASP A 234 2.97 -6.04 -24.56
N GLU A 235 3.15 -6.48 -25.81
CA GLU A 235 4.18 -7.45 -26.21
C GLU A 235 5.61 -6.96 -25.97
N GLU A 236 5.81 -5.64 -25.86
CA GLU A 236 7.10 -5.01 -25.52
C GLU A 236 7.26 -4.77 -24.01
N GLY A 237 6.30 -5.24 -23.19
CA GLY A 237 6.27 -5.10 -21.75
C GLY A 237 5.88 -3.71 -21.26
N ARG A 238 5.43 -2.82 -22.14
CA ARG A 238 4.97 -1.48 -21.75
C ARG A 238 3.59 -1.58 -21.12
N LEU A 239 3.34 -0.73 -20.13
CA LEU A 239 2.07 -0.72 -19.44
C LEU A 239 0.91 -0.31 -20.35
N VAL A 240 -0.13 -1.17 -20.42
CA VAL A 240 -1.40 -0.89 -21.11
C VAL A 240 -2.49 -0.50 -20.10
N SER A 241 -2.67 -1.30 -19.05
CA SER A 241 -3.71 -1.05 -18.04
C SER A 241 -3.28 -1.46 -16.64
N ILE A 242 -3.79 -0.73 -15.63
CA ILE A 242 -3.64 -1.06 -14.21
C ILE A 242 -4.98 -0.86 -13.53
N ALA A 243 -5.47 -1.90 -12.88
CA ALA A 243 -6.53 -1.81 -11.89
C ALA A 243 -5.97 -2.25 -10.52
N PRO A 244 -5.74 -1.31 -9.59
CA PRO A 244 -5.40 -1.63 -8.21
C PRO A 244 -6.48 -2.51 -7.56
N GLY A 245 -6.08 -3.38 -6.62
CA GLY A 245 -6.99 -4.18 -5.81
C GLY A 245 -7.77 -3.31 -4.81
N MET A 246 -8.66 -2.45 -5.30
CA MET A 246 -9.43 -1.52 -4.49
C MET A 246 -10.90 -1.93 -4.41
N TYR A 247 -11.40 -2.05 -3.18
CA TYR A 247 -12.75 -2.51 -2.89
C TYR A 247 -13.47 -1.47 -2.04
N ARG A 248 -14.61 -0.99 -2.53
CA ARG A 248 -15.41 0.01 -1.80
C ARG A 248 -16.10 -0.67 -0.62
N ILE A 249 -16.03 -0.02 0.54
CA ILE A 249 -16.68 -0.47 1.77
C ILE A 249 -17.53 0.67 2.36
N THR A 250 -18.50 0.32 3.20
CA THR A 250 -19.27 1.31 3.96
C THR A 250 -18.42 1.90 5.09
N ARG A 251 -18.93 2.98 5.70
CA ARG A 251 -18.30 3.55 6.89
C ARG A 251 -18.34 2.58 8.08
N GLU A 252 -19.48 1.91 8.27
CA GLU A 252 -19.68 0.93 9.35
C GLU A 252 -18.72 -0.25 9.19
N GLU A 253 -18.46 -0.67 7.95
CA GLU A 253 -17.47 -1.70 7.63
C GLU A 253 -16.04 -1.24 7.96
N LEU A 254 -15.67 -0.01 7.61
CA LEU A 254 -14.36 0.56 7.95
C LEU A 254 -14.16 0.66 9.47
N GLU A 255 -15.14 1.20 10.19
CA GLU A 255 -15.14 1.28 11.65
C GLU A 255 -15.09 -0.12 12.27
N GLY A 256 -15.84 -1.07 11.70
CA GLY A 256 -15.81 -2.46 12.11
C GLY A 256 -14.43 -3.12 11.93
N LEU A 257 -13.72 -2.84 10.83
CA LEU A 257 -12.34 -3.31 10.66
C LEU A 257 -11.43 -2.76 11.75
N HIS A 258 -11.57 -1.50 12.17
CA HIS A 258 -10.77 -0.96 13.27
C HIS A 258 -11.06 -1.65 14.62
N GLU A 259 -12.26 -2.21 14.77
CA GLU A 259 -12.71 -2.97 15.94
C GLU A 259 -12.38 -4.48 15.84
N GLY A 260 -11.68 -4.91 14.79
CA GLY A 260 -11.33 -6.33 14.58
C GLY A 260 -12.46 -7.18 13.99
N LYS A 261 -13.51 -6.56 13.44
CA LYS A 261 -14.55 -7.26 12.65
C LYS A 261 -14.03 -7.56 11.25
N SER A 262 -14.84 -8.27 10.48
CA SER A 262 -14.52 -8.66 9.11
C SER A 262 -15.51 -8.07 8.10
N VAL A 263 -15.02 -7.84 6.89
CA VAL A 263 -15.79 -7.38 5.73
C VAL A 263 -15.57 -8.37 4.60
N THR A 264 -16.66 -8.77 3.94
CA THR A 264 -16.60 -9.62 2.75
C THR A 264 -16.71 -8.73 1.52
N VAL A 265 -15.74 -8.83 0.62
CA VAL A 265 -15.76 -8.12 -0.66
C VAL A 265 -15.66 -9.11 -1.82
N GLU A 266 -16.25 -8.75 -2.93
CA GLU A 266 -16.19 -9.53 -4.16
C GLU A 266 -14.90 -9.19 -4.93
N HIS A 267 -14.04 -10.19 -5.08
CA HIS A 267 -12.84 -10.15 -5.88
C HIS A 267 -13.13 -10.45 -7.36
N LYS A 268 -12.41 -9.74 -8.22
CA LYS A 268 -12.31 -9.99 -9.65
C LYS A 268 -10.88 -10.42 -9.92
N ASP A 269 -10.62 -11.71 -9.75
CA ASP A 269 -9.28 -12.25 -9.94
C ASP A 269 -9.10 -12.64 -11.40
N THR A 270 -7.94 -12.28 -11.96
CA THR A 270 -7.63 -12.50 -13.36
C THR A 270 -6.73 -13.72 -13.48
N VAL A 271 -7.18 -14.73 -14.24
CA VAL A 271 -6.38 -15.90 -14.57
C VAL A 271 -5.60 -15.63 -15.83
N LEU A 272 -4.26 -15.63 -15.71
CA LEU A 272 -3.36 -15.46 -16.82
C LEU A 272 -3.04 -16.81 -17.47
N GLY A 273 -3.01 -16.83 -18.81
CA GLY A 273 -2.53 -17.94 -19.62
C GLY A 273 -1.00 -18.03 -19.59
N SER A 274 -0.46 -19.08 -20.20
CA SER A 274 1.00 -19.31 -20.28
C SER A 274 1.74 -18.22 -21.07
N ASP A 275 1.03 -17.46 -21.89
CA ASP A 275 1.50 -16.31 -22.67
C ASP A 275 1.34 -14.97 -21.91
N GLY A 276 0.83 -15.00 -20.68
CA GLY A 276 0.52 -13.80 -19.90
C GLY A 276 -0.78 -13.11 -20.31
N ALA A 277 -1.52 -13.64 -21.28
CA ALA A 277 -2.82 -13.10 -21.67
C ALA A 277 -3.89 -13.43 -20.62
N VAL A 278 -4.89 -12.57 -20.48
CA VAL A 278 -6.05 -12.84 -19.62
C VAL A 278 -6.91 -13.92 -20.29
N VAL A 279 -7.02 -15.09 -19.65
CA VAL A 279 -7.82 -16.22 -20.17
C VAL A 279 -9.19 -16.26 -19.53
N LYS A 280 -9.31 -15.83 -18.27
CA LYS A 280 -10.57 -15.85 -17.52
C LYS A 280 -10.56 -14.81 -16.41
N GLU A 281 -11.75 -14.31 -16.07
CA GLU A 281 -11.99 -13.62 -14.80
C GLU A 281 -12.80 -14.55 -13.91
N ASP A 282 -12.31 -14.78 -12.70
CA ASP A 282 -13.03 -15.52 -11.69
C ASP A 282 -13.48 -14.58 -10.57
N MET A 283 -14.73 -14.78 -10.16
CA MET A 283 -15.38 -14.03 -9.10
C MET A 283 -15.27 -14.85 -7.82
N HIS A 284 -14.60 -14.32 -6.81
CA HIS A 284 -14.45 -14.98 -5.51
C HIS A 284 -14.81 -14.03 -4.39
N ASN A 285 -15.38 -14.53 -3.32
CA ASN A 285 -15.53 -13.73 -2.12
C ASN A 285 -14.22 -13.74 -1.35
N ARG A 286 -13.83 -12.61 -0.78
CA ARG A 286 -12.71 -12.53 0.15
C ARG A 286 -13.12 -11.82 1.41
N VAL A 287 -12.75 -12.41 2.54
CA VAL A 287 -12.98 -11.84 3.86
C VAL A 287 -11.71 -11.13 4.30
N TYR A 288 -11.80 -9.81 4.44
CA TYR A 288 -10.78 -8.98 5.08
C TYR A 288 -11.16 -8.81 6.55
N ALA A 289 -10.20 -8.94 7.44
CA ALA A 289 -10.41 -8.83 8.88
C ALA A 289 -9.47 -7.78 9.49
N GLY A 290 -9.99 -7.07 10.50
CA GLY A 290 -9.20 -6.19 11.35
C GLY A 290 -8.24 -6.90 12.30
#